data_AF-A0A7S1YL48-F1
#
_entry.id   AF-A0A7S1YL48-F1
#
_cell.length_a   1.000
_cell.length_b   1.000
_cell.length_c   1.000
_cell.angle_alpha   90.00
_cell.angle_beta   90.00
_cell.angle_gamma   90.00
#
_symmetry.space_group_name_H-M   'P 1'
#
loop_
_entity.id
_entity.type
_entity.pdbx_description
1 polymer ?
#
loop_
_entity_poly.entity_id
_entity_poly.type
_entity_poly.pdbx_seq_one_letter_code
_entity_poly.pdbx_strand_id
1 'polypeptide(L)'
;RMYKETHTTPSLFGCRLIVAGQRFHHKNDGIRDDSRTTTMKTTLFLISLLLLFSAVLADYEDRERMYKEKMKDRGPSLEKIKSNVYRRRQKWVEMLDKHKDIVAKHESGEKVVEDQELDMSKKRIEQVERKIQRIDEMKEEDFLKEQRKAYGRWNERGIKDEL
;
A
#
# COMPACT_ATOMS: atom_id res chain seq x y z
N ARG A 1 23.97 11.43 3.46
CA ARG A 1 23.08 12.62 3.48
C ARG A 1 22.16 12.46 4.68
N MET A 2 22.26 13.38 5.63
CA MET A 2 21.62 13.31 6.96
C MET A 2 20.10 13.14 6.85
N TYR A 3 19.57 12.16 7.58
CA TYR A 3 18.14 12.01 7.85
C TYR A 3 17.71 13.17 8.76
N LYS A 4 16.83 14.05 8.28
CA LYS A 4 16.13 14.97 9.17
C LYS A 4 15.03 14.17 9.85
N GLU A 5 15.22 13.93 11.14
CA GLU A 5 14.19 13.46 12.06
C GLU A 5 12.92 14.30 11.87
N THR A 6 11.88 13.72 11.28
CA THR A 6 10.53 14.26 11.35
C THR A 6 10.01 13.97 12.75
N HIS A 7 10.54 14.70 13.73
CA HIS A 7 9.84 14.89 14.98
C HIS A 7 8.47 15.44 14.61
N THR A 8 7.42 14.70 14.96
CA THR A 8 6.06 15.19 15.04
C THR A 8 5.99 16.20 16.18
N THR A 9 6.69 17.33 16.03
CA THR A 9 6.44 18.49 16.85
C THR A 9 5.00 18.91 16.56
N PRO A 10 4.08 18.89 17.54
CA PRO A 10 2.81 19.57 17.37
C PRO A 10 3.13 20.97 16.84
N SER A 11 2.45 21.38 15.77
CA SER A 11 2.75 22.66 15.15
C SER A 11 2.72 23.72 16.25
N LEU A 12 3.67 24.65 16.25
CA LEU A 12 3.72 25.73 17.24
C LEU A 12 2.36 26.45 17.36
N PHE A 13 1.56 26.39 16.30
CA PHE A 13 0.17 26.83 16.25
C PHE A 13 -0.78 26.03 17.17
N GLY A 14 -0.74 24.69 17.14
CA GLY A 14 -1.53 23.82 18.02
C GLY A 14 -1.20 24.01 19.50
N CYS A 15 0.09 24.10 19.87
CA CYS A 15 0.50 24.41 21.24
C CYS A 15 0.06 25.82 21.68
N ARG A 16 0.12 26.82 20.78
CA ARG A 16 -0.33 28.20 21.07
C ARG A 16 -1.84 28.27 21.31
N LEU A 17 -2.65 27.49 20.59
CA LEU A 17 -4.09 27.42 20.80
C LEU A 17 -4.47 26.79 22.14
N ILE A 18 -3.79 25.72 22.55
CA ILE A 18 -4.02 25.08 23.87
C ILE A 18 -3.68 26.07 25.00
N VAL A 19 -2.53 26.74 24.91
CA VAL A 19 -2.11 27.74 25.91
C VAL A 19 -3.06 28.94 25.93
N ALA A 20 -3.60 29.37 24.78
CA ALA A 20 -4.60 30.43 24.71
C ALA A 20 -5.93 30.01 25.35
N GLY A 21 -6.40 28.79 25.10
CA GLY A 21 -7.61 28.23 25.72
C GLY A 21 -7.49 28.06 27.24
N GLN A 22 -6.34 27.57 27.71
CA GLN A 22 -6.05 27.44 29.15
C GLN A 22 -5.94 28.81 29.84
N ARG A 23 -5.31 29.81 29.19
CA ARG A 23 -5.24 31.18 29.72
C ARG A 23 -6.59 31.87 29.79
N PHE A 24 -7.51 31.57 28.86
CA PHE A 24 -8.88 32.07 28.88
C PHE A 24 -9.70 31.48 30.03
N HIS A 25 -9.51 30.19 30.33
CA HIS A 25 -10.12 29.55 31.51
C HIS A 25 -9.58 30.15 32.81
N HIS A 26 -8.26 30.20 32.99
CA HIS A 26 -7.63 30.64 34.25
C HIS A 26 -7.83 32.13 34.58
N LYS A 27 -7.96 33.02 33.59
CA LYS A 27 -8.24 34.45 33.87
C LYS A 27 -9.66 34.70 34.40
N ASN A 28 -10.55 33.70 34.33
CA ASN A 28 -11.97 33.85 34.66
C ASN A 28 -12.41 33.03 35.90
N ASP A 29 -11.46 32.41 36.62
CA ASP A 29 -11.72 31.61 37.84
C ASP A 29 -12.22 32.48 39.03
N GLY A 30 -12.18 33.81 38.92
CA GLY A 30 -12.65 34.77 39.94
C GLY A 30 -14.02 35.41 39.68
N ILE A 31 -14.71 35.07 38.59
CA ILE A 31 -16.04 35.62 38.27
C ILE A 31 -17.08 34.65 38.85
N ARG A 32 -18.02 35.17 39.66
CA ARG A 32 -19.15 34.39 40.21
C ARG A 32 -19.90 33.74 39.03
N ASP A 33 -19.83 32.42 38.95
CA ASP A 33 -20.27 31.65 37.79
C ASP A 33 -21.80 31.47 37.87
N ASP A 34 -22.53 32.26 37.09
CA ASP A 34 -23.93 31.94 36.80
C ASP A 34 -23.96 30.87 35.70
N SER A 35 -24.92 29.95 35.74
CA SER A 35 -24.96 28.77 34.83
C SER A 35 -24.78 29.10 33.34
N ARG A 36 -25.17 30.31 32.91
CA ARG A 36 -24.97 30.83 31.55
C ARG A 36 -23.50 31.09 31.21
N THR A 37 -22.67 31.62 32.12
CA THR A 37 -21.25 31.89 31.88
C THR A 37 -20.44 30.60 31.79
N THR A 38 -20.75 29.61 32.64
CA THR A 38 -20.14 28.28 32.56
C THR A 38 -20.47 27.58 31.24
N THR A 39 -21.73 27.66 30.79
CA THR A 39 -22.18 27.07 29.51
C THR A 39 -21.51 27.71 28.29
N MET A 40 -21.30 29.04 28.30
CA MET A 40 -20.56 29.72 27.21
C MET A 40 -19.08 29.33 27.20
N LYS A 41 -18.42 29.25 28.36
CA LYS A 41 -17.00 28.86 28.47
C LYS A 41 -16.77 27.44 27.95
N THR A 42 -17.59 26.48 28.36
CA THR A 42 -17.49 25.08 27.88
C THR A 42 -17.77 24.98 26.39
N THR A 43 -18.75 25.72 25.87
CA THR A 43 -19.03 25.76 24.42
C THR A 43 -17.85 26.33 23.62
N LEU A 44 -17.24 27.43 24.07
CA LEU A 44 -16.06 28.01 23.42
C LEU A 44 -14.85 27.07 23.47
N PHE A 45 -14.66 26.36 24.58
CA PHE A 45 -13.61 25.35 24.71
C PHE A 45 -13.82 24.18 23.73
N LEU A 46 -15.04 23.65 23.63
CA LEU A 46 -15.38 22.57 22.70
C LEU A 46 -15.25 23.01 21.23
N ILE A 47 -15.68 24.22 20.88
CA ILE A 47 -15.50 24.77 19.53
C ILE A 47 -14.00 24.90 19.21
N SER A 48 -13.20 25.39 20.16
CA SER A 48 -11.75 25.52 19.97
C SER A 48 -11.07 24.16 19.78
N LEU A 49 -11.52 23.14 20.52
CA LEU A 49 -11.03 21.77 20.39
C LEU A 49 -11.43 21.16 19.04
N LEU A 50 -12.67 21.38 18.58
CA LEU A 50 -13.13 20.95 17.26
C LEU A 50 -12.33 21.59 16.13
N LEU A 51 -12.09 22.91 16.20
CA LEU A 51 -11.27 23.62 15.24
C LEU A 51 -9.82 23.10 15.21
N LEU A 52 -9.27 22.72 16.36
CA LEU A 52 -7.95 22.09 16.45
C LEU A 52 -7.94 20.72 15.76
N PHE A 53 -8.93 19.86 16.03
CA PHE A 53 -9.04 18.56 15.37
C PHE A 53 -9.22 18.69 13.86
N SER A 54 -10.06 19.63 13.40
CA SER A 54 -10.24 19.90 11.97
C SER A 54 -8.95 20.38 11.30
N ALA A 55 -8.18 21.26 11.96
CA ALA A 55 -6.90 21.72 11.44
C ALA A 55 -5.85 20.60 11.36
N VAL A 56 -5.83 19.72 12.36
CA VAL A 56 -4.95 18.54 12.37
C VAL A 56 -5.35 17.56 11.27
N LEU A 57 -6.63 17.26 11.12
CA LEU A 57 -7.14 16.40 10.04
C LEU A 57 -6.80 16.96 8.65
N ALA A 58 -6.97 18.26 8.44
CA ALA A 58 -6.60 18.90 7.18
C ALA A 58 -5.09 18.79 6.87
N ASP A 59 -4.21 18.95 7.87
CA ASP A 59 -2.77 18.76 7.69
C ASP A 59 -2.42 17.29 7.35
N TYR A 60 -3.11 16.33 7.97
CA TYR A 60 -2.95 14.91 7.65
C TYR A 60 -3.39 14.60 6.21
N GLU A 61 -4.55 15.10 5.78
CA GLU A 61 -5.05 14.93 4.41
C GLU A 61 -4.12 15.56 3.37
N ASP A 62 -3.58 16.75 3.66
CA ASP A 62 -2.63 17.44 2.78
C ASP A 62 -1.31 16.68 2.64
N ARG A 63 -0.77 16.16 3.76
CA ARG A 63 0.42 15.30 3.75
C ARG A 63 0.17 14.00 2.99
N GLU A 64 -0.98 13.38 3.19
CA GLU A 64 -1.37 12.17 2.46
C GLU A 64 -1.45 12.44 0.96
N ARG A 65 -2.01 13.58 0.54
CA ARG A 65 -2.09 14.00 -0.86
C ARG A 65 -0.70 14.22 -1.46
N MET A 66 0.16 15.00 -0.80
CA MET A 66 1.54 15.23 -1.25
C MET A 66 2.35 13.93 -1.36
N TYR A 67 2.12 13.01 -0.42
CA TYR A 67 2.74 11.71 -0.43
C TYR A 67 2.29 10.87 -1.62
N LYS A 68 0.97 10.74 -1.84
CA LYS A 68 0.40 10.05 -3.00
C LYS A 68 0.93 10.61 -4.32
N GLU A 69 1.10 11.92 -4.40
CA GLU A 69 1.64 12.60 -5.58
C GLU A 69 3.12 12.28 -5.82
N LYS A 70 3.98 12.41 -4.80
CA LYS A 70 5.40 12.02 -4.88
C LYS A 70 5.60 10.54 -5.20
N MET A 71 4.68 9.71 -4.73
CA MET A 71 4.74 8.27 -4.89
C MET A 71 4.25 7.83 -6.28
N LYS A 72 3.35 8.59 -6.93
CA LYS A 72 2.90 8.33 -8.30
C LYS A 72 4.05 8.15 -9.30
N ASP A 73 5.09 8.97 -9.17
CA ASP A 73 6.29 8.98 -10.03
C ASP A 73 7.30 7.85 -9.70
N ARG A 74 7.20 7.25 -8.51
CA ARG A 74 8.10 6.18 -8.06
C ARG A 74 7.51 4.77 -8.17
N GLY A 75 6.25 4.67 -8.55
CA GLY A 75 5.58 3.39 -8.68
C GLY A 75 6.12 2.53 -9.83
N PRO A 76 5.71 1.25 -9.89
CA PRO A 76 6.17 0.33 -10.91
C PRO A 76 5.71 0.77 -12.31
N SER A 77 6.68 1.06 -13.18
CA SER A 77 6.40 1.38 -14.59
C SER A 77 5.75 0.20 -15.31
N LEU A 78 4.94 0.49 -16.33
CA LEU A 78 4.28 -0.53 -17.13
C LEU A 78 5.30 -1.46 -17.80
N GLU A 79 6.43 -0.92 -18.26
CA GLU A 79 7.55 -1.69 -18.80
C GLU A 79 8.14 -2.66 -17.77
N LYS A 80 8.30 -2.23 -16.52
CA LYS A 80 8.79 -3.10 -15.43
C LYS A 80 7.79 -4.22 -15.12
N ILE A 81 6.49 -3.96 -15.23
CA ILE A 81 5.46 -4.99 -15.09
C ILE A 81 5.53 -5.98 -16.26
N LYS A 82 5.53 -5.49 -17.50
CA LYS A 82 5.67 -6.32 -18.71
C LYS A 82 6.93 -7.20 -18.63
N SER A 83 8.08 -6.61 -18.32
CA SER A 83 9.35 -7.30 -18.14
C SER A 83 9.26 -8.41 -17.09
N ASN A 84 8.66 -8.14 -15.93
CA ASN A 84 8.48 -9.15 -14.89
C ASN A 84 7.54 -10.30 -15.29
N VAL A 85 6.46 -10.00 -16.02
CA VAL A 85 5.51 -11.00 -16.51
C VAL A 85 6.18 -11.91 -17.54
N TYR A 86 6.90 -11.34 -18.52
CA TYR A 86 7.64 -12.13 -19.51
C TYR A 86 8.79 -12.94 -18.89
N ARG A 87 9.47 -12.38 -17.88
CA ARG A 87 10.47 -13.14 -17.11
C ARG A 87 9.84 -14.33 -16.39
N ARG A 88 8.63 -14.19 -15.85
CA ARG A 88 7.90 -15.34 -15.28
C ARG A 88 7.58 -16.34 -16.39
N ARG A 89 7.02 -15.90 -17.52
CA ARG A 89 6.73 -16.77 -18.67
C ARG A 89 7.94 -17.62 -19.06
N GLN A 90 9.13 -17.03 -19.17
CA GLN A 90 10.36 -17.75 -19.50
C GLN A 90 10.66 -18.89 -18.51
N LYS A 91 10.56 -18.63 -17.20
CA LYS A 91 10.74 -19.68 -16.17
C LYS A 91 9.72 -20.81 -16.29
N TRP A 92 8.54 -20.52 -16.82
CA TRP A 92 7.48 -21.51 -16.96
C TRP A 92 7.70 -22.36 -18.20
N VAL A 93 8.24 -21.78 -19.27
CA VAL A 93 8.75 -22.52 -20.42
C VAL A 93 9.87 -23.48 -19.99
N GLU A 94 10.85 -23.00 -19.23
CA GLU A 94 11.92 -23.87 -18.70
C GLU A 94 11.37 -25.02 -17.83
N MET A 95 10.33 -24.76 -17.03
CA MET A 95 9.65 -25.79 -16.24
C MET A 95 8.89 -26.77 -17.13
N LEU A 96 8.24 -26.28 -18.18
CA LEU A 96 7.51 -27.09 -19.15
C LEU A 96 8.44 -28.07 -19.84
N ASP A 97 9.60 -27.59 -20.31
CA ASP A 97 10.58 -28.40 -21.01
C ASP A 97 11.12 -29.53 -20.13
N LYS A 98 11.39 -29.24 -18.85
CA LYS A 98 11.82 -30.25 -17.88
C LYS A 98 10.78 -31.35 -17.68
N HIS A 99 9.51 -31.00 -17.51
CA HIS A 99 8.47 -32.02 -17.35
C HIS A 99 8.19 -32.79 -18.64
N LYS A 100 8.31 -32.14 -19.80
CA LYS A 100 8.21 -32.82 -21.11
C LYS A 100 9.36 -33.81 -21.31
N ASP A 101 10.57 -33.48 -20.90
CA ASP A 101 11.73 -34.39 -20.94
C ASP A 101 11.52 -35.62 -20.05
N ILE A 102 11.00 -35.43 -18.83
CA ILE A 102 10.65 -36.54 -17.92
C ILE A 102 9.61 -37.48 -18.57
N VAL A 103 8.56 -36.91 -19.16
CA VAL A 103 7.52 -37.70 -19.85
C VAL A 103 8.08 -38.44 -21.06
N ALA A 104 8.88 -37.75 -21.89
CA ALA A 104 9.46 -38.33 -23.10
C ALA A 104 10.43 -39.48 -22.79
N LYS A 105 11.27 -39.34 -21.76
CA LYS A 105 12.18 -40.42 -21.30
C LYS A 105 11.40 -41.63 -20.84
N HIS A 106 10.36 -41.42 -20.01
CA HIS A 106 9.51 -42.51 -19.54
C HIS A 106 8.76 -43.22 -20.70
N GLU A 107 8.29 -42.48 -21.70
CA GLU A 107 7.61 -43.04 -22.88
C GLU A 107 8.58 -43.77 -23.84
N SER A 108 9.86 -43.40 -23.84
CA SER A 108 10.91 -44.07 -24.63
C SER A 108 11.38 -45.41 -24.04
N GLY A 109 10.85 -45.81 -22.88
CA GLY A 109 11.23 -47.05 -22.19
C GLY A 109 12.38 -46.88 -21.19
N GLU A 110 12.98 -45.68 -21.11
CA GLU A 110 13.89 -45.30 -20.04
C GLU A 110 13.05 -44.98 -18.80
N LYS A 111 12.79 -45.99 -17.95
CA LYS A 111 11.98 -45.79 -16.74
C LYS A 111 12.79 -44.99 -15.70
N VAL A 112 12.80 -43.66 -15.85
CA VAL A 112 13.57 -42.71 -15.03
C VAL A 112 12.83 -42.34 -13.73
N VAL A 113 11.50 -42.49 -13.70
CA VAL A 113 10.63 -42.09 -12.59
C VAL A 113 9.47 -43.07 -12.42
N GLU A 114 8.84 -43.07 -11.25
CA GLU A 114 7.69 -43.92 -10.94
C GLU A 114 6.42 -43.47 -11.70
N ASP A 115 5.48 -44.40 -11.94
CA ASP A 115 4.24 -44.12 -12.70
C ASP A 115 3.39 -43.00 -12.04
N GLN A 116 3.47 -42.86 -10.71
CA GLN A 116 2.83 -41.77 -9.96
C GLN A 116 3.48 -40.40 -10.25
N GLU A 117 4.81 -40.35 -10.38
CA GLU A 117 5.55 -39.12 -10.70
C GLU A 117 5.35 -38.69 -12.15
N LEU A 118 5.12 -39.66 -13.05
CA LEU A 118 4.71 -39.41 -14.42
C LEU A 118 3.34 -38.73 -14.51
N ASP A 119 2.32 -39.25 -13.80
CA ASP A 119 0.98 -38.65 -13.75
C ASP A 119 1.03 -37.21 -13.20
N MET A 120 1.83 -36.99 -12.14
CA MET A 120 2.05 -35.66 -11.58
C MET A 120 2.74 -34.72 -12.58
N SER A 121 3.70 -35.22 -13.35
CA SER A 121 4.39 -34.44 -14.39
C SER A 121 3.45 -34.07 -15.54
N LYS A 122 2.58 -34.99 -16.00
CA LYS A 122 1.56 -34.72 -17.03
C LYS A 122 0.57 -33.65 -16.57
N LYS A 123 0.05 -33.75 -15.34
CA LYS A 123 -0.80 -32.70 -14.74
C LYS A 123 -0.08 -31.36 -14.64
N ARG A 124 1.23 -31.37 -14.36
CA ARG A 124 2.03 -30.15 -14.24
C ARG A 124 2.23 -29.45 -15.58
N ILE A 125 2.46 -30.22 -16.65
CA ILE A 125 2.53 -29.73 -18.05
C ILE A 125 1.24 -28.96 -18.38
N GLU A 126 0.07 -29.57 -18.22
CA GLU A 126 -1.22 -28.93 -18.53
C GLU A 126 -1.47 -27.65 -17.73
N GLN A 127 -1.05 -27.63 -16.45
CA GLN A 127 -1.17 -26.43 -15.63
C GLN A 127 -0.26 -25.31 -16.15
N VAL A 128 1.00 -25.64 -16.45
CA VAL A 128 2.01 -24.68 -16.90
C VAL A 128 1.66 -24.14 -18.28
N GLU A 129 1.20 -24.97 -19.22
CA GLU A 129 0.76 -24.55 -20.55
C GLU A 129 -0.40 -23.55 -20.48
N ARG A 130 -1.44 -23.83 -19.68
CA ARG A 130 -2.55 -22.88 -19.45
C ARG A 130 -2.10 -21.54 -18.86
N LYS A 131 -0.95 -21.50 -18.20
CA LYS A 131 -0.44 -20.29 -17.57
C LYS A 131 0.50 -19.52 -18.50
N ILE A 132 1.23 -20.21 -19.38
CA ILE A 132 1.96 -19.60 -20.50
C ILE A 132 0.97 -19.00 -21.49
N GLN A 133 -0.04 -19.78 -21.92
CA GLN A 133 -1.08 -19.32 -22.85
C GLN A 133 -1.78 -18.08 -22.34
N ARG A 134 -2.16 -18.04 -21.06
CA ARG A 134 -2.76 -16.84 -20.45
C ARG A 134 -1.87 -15.61 -20.58
N ILE A 135 -0.56 -15.75 -20.43
CA ILE A 135 0.39 -14.64 -20.57
C ILE A 135 0.53 -14.23 -22.04
N ASP A 136 0.54 -15.19 -22.97
CA ASP A 136 0.61 -14.92 -24.41
C ASP A 136 -0.63 -14.20 -24.94
N GLU A 137 -1.78 -14.49 -24.35
CA GLU A 137 -3.06 -13.85 -24.67
C GLU A 137 -3.30 -12.55 -23.87
N MET A 138 -2.38 -12.16 -22.96
CA MET A 138 -2.56 -10.91 -22.18
C MET A 138 -2.53 -9.70 -23.10
N LYS A 139 -3.58 -8.89 -22.99
CA LYS A 139 -3.66 -7.59 -23.67
C LYS A 139 -3.07 -6.49 -22.79
N GLU A 140 -2.77 -5.35 -23.40
CA GLU A 140 -2.25 -4.17 -22.69
C GLU A 140 -3.15 -3.75 -21.51
N GLU A 141 -4.46 -3.88 -21.65
CA GLU A 141 -5.43 -3.61 -20.58
C GLU A 141 -5.21 -4.46 -19.32
N ASP A 142 -4.77 -5.71 -19.48
CA ASP A 142 -4.51 -6.61 -18.37
C ASP A 142 -3.21 -6.24 -17.67
N PHE A 143 -2.19 -5.82 -18.42
CA PHE A 143 -0.98 -5.24 -17.84
C PHE A 143 -1.28 -3.95 -17.06
N LEU A 144 -2.19 -3.10 -17.54
CA LEU A 144 -2.64 -1.91 -16.82
C LEU A 144 -3.42 -2.25 -15.54
N LYS A 145 -4.20 -3.34 -15.54
CA LYS A 145 -4.84 -3.85 -14.31
C LYS A 145 -3.81 -4.37 -13.32
N GLU A 146 -2.79 -5.10 -13.77
CA GLU A 146 -1.69 -5.55 -12.91
C GLU A 146 -0.89 -4.38 -12.35
N GLN A 147 -0.61 -3.37 -13.16
CA GLN A 147 0.04 -2.14 -12.74
C GLN A 147 -0.77 -1.45 -11.64
N ARG A 148 -2.09 -1.26 -11.82
CA ARG A 148 -2.99 -0.69 -10.79
C ARG A 148 -2.95 -1.48 -9.49
N LYS A 149 -3.00 -2.82 -9.55
CA LYS A 149 -2.88 -3.68 -8.34
C LYS A 149 -1.50 -3.57 -7.68
N ALA A 150 -0.44 -3.43 -8.47
CA ALA A 150 0.91 -3.23 -7.97
C ALA A 150 1.04 -1.87 -7.27
N TYR A 151 0.47 -0.81 -7.85
CA TYR A 151 0.37 0.52 -7.24
C TYR A 151 -0.42 0.49 -5.93
N GLY A 152 -1.58 -0.17 -5.88
CA GLY A 152 -2.36 -0.30 -4.63
C GLY A 152 -1.54 -0.91 -3.50
N ARG A 153 -0.91 -2.06 -3.75
CA ARG A 153 -0.03 -2.75 -2.76
C ARG A 153 1.25 -2.00 -2.42
N TRP A 154 1.69 -1.10 -3.28
CA TRP A 154 2.90 -0.31 -3.07
C TRP A 154 2.58 0.95 -2.27
N ASN A 155 1.47 1.63 -2.57
CA ASN A 155 0.95 2.72 -1.75
C ASN A 155 0.63 2.25 -0.33
N GLU A 156 -0.02 1.10 -0.16
CA GLU A 156 -0.29 0.52 1.17
C GLU A 156 0.98 0.22 1.98
N ARG A 157 2.08 -0.13 1.32
CA ARG A 157 3.37 -0.40 1.98
C ARG A 157 4.11 0.89 2.30
N GLY A 158 4.18 1.82 1.36
CA GLY A 158 4.79 3.13 1.60
C GLY A 158 4.11 3.88 2.75
N ILE A 159 2.77 3.87 2.80
CA ILE A 159 2.00 4.48 3.88
C ILE A 159 2.30 3.83 5.23
N LYS A 160 2.52 2.50 5.28
CA LYS A 160 2.85 1.78 6.52
C LYS A 160 4.29 1.98 6.99
N ASP A 161 5.22 2.21 6.07
CA ASP A 161 6.64 2.37 6.42
C ASP A 161 6.98 3.80 6.86
N GLU A 162 6.11 4.79 6.58
CA GLU A 162 6.30 6.20 6.96
C GLU A 162 5.37 6.73 8.07
N LEU A 163 4.32 5.99 8.45
CA LEU A 163 3.45 6.28 9.61
C LEU A 163 3.93 5.55 10.87
#